data_AF-A0A3B9LVZ1-F1
#
_entry.id   AF-A0A3B9LVZ1-F1
#
_cell.length_a   1.000
_cell.length_b   1.000
_cell.length_c   1.000
_cell.angle_alpha   90.00
_cell.angle_beta   90.00
_cell.angle_gamma   90.00
#
_symmetry.space_group_name_H-M   'P 1'
#
loop_
_entity.id
_entity.type
_entity.pdbx_description
1 polymer ?
#
loop_
_entity_poly.entity_id
_entity_poly.type
_entity_poly.pdbx_seq_one_letter_code
_entity_poly.pdbx_strand_id
1 'polypeptide(L)'
;GKGSRSFSNTTGFQNTATGFDALDGNTTGANNTATGFDALEFNTSGGNNTANSFEALFSNTSASNNTADGYQALFNNTIGVSNTANGVDALVNNTTGSSNIAMGFSAGTNLTTGSNNIDIGNAGVAGDSNKIRIGKKGTQKNTFIAGING
;
A
#
# COMPACT_ATOMS: atom_id res chain seq x y z
N GLY A 1 15.58 7.52 24.49
CA GLY A 1 14.19 7.36 24.03
C GLY A 1 13.86 5.89 24.05
N LYS A 2 12.88 5.50 24.87
CA LYS A 2 12.36 4.12 24.95
C LYS A 2 11.16 4.02 24.02
N GLY A 3 11.03 2.93 23.25
CA GLY A 3 9.76 2.66 22.56
C GLY A 3 9.81 1.75 21.35
N SER A 4 10.48 0.60 21.42
CA SER A 4 10.16 -0.54 20.54
C SER A 4 9.45 -1.58 21.40
N ARG A 5 8.13 -1.45 21.55
CA ARG A 5 7.29 -2.53 22.06
C ARG A 5 6.96 -3.43 20.88
N SER A 6 7.63 -4.57 20.79
CA SER A 6 7.21 -5.64 19.88
C SER A 6 6.37 -6.61 20.70
N PHE A 7 5.04 -6.46 20.70
CA PHE A 7 4.11 -7.35 21.40
C PHE A 7 2.72 -7.40 20.76
N SER A 8 2.57 -8.10 19.64
CA SER A 8 1.67 -9.26 19.57
C SER A 8 2.08 -10.09 18.34
N ASN A 9 2.51 -11.33 18.57
CA ASN A 9 2.76 -12.28 17.50
C ASN A 9 2.40 -13.64 18.08
N THR A 10 1.10 -13.93 18.11
CA THR A 10 0.56 -15.10 18.81
C THR A 10 0.88 -16.40 18.06
N THR A 11 1.02 -16.38 16.72
CA THR A 11 1.52 -17.53 15.92
C THR A 11 2.30 -17.20 14.63
N GLY A 12 2.33 -15.93 14.19
CA GLY A 12 3.09 -15.54 12.99
C GLY A 12 4.61 -15.69 13.16
N PHE A 13 5.36 -15.81 12.06
CA PHE A 13 6.82 -15.94 12.09
C PHE A 13 7.50 -14.93 11.15
N GLN A 14 8.78 -14.62 11.44
CA GLN A 14 9.65 -13.79 10.58
C GLN A 14 9.13 -12.36 10.30
N ASN A 15 8.52 -11.72 11.30
CA ASN A 15 8.08 -10.32 11.20
C ASN A 15 9.16 -9.35 11.72
N THR A 16 9.31 -8.20 11.06
CA THR A 16 10.14 -7.08 11.51
C THR A 16 9.23 -5.89 11.84
N ALA A 17 9.27 -5.40 13.09
CA ALA A 17 8.48 -4.27 13.56
C ALA A 17 9.37 -3.20 14.19
N THR A 18 9.41 -2.00 13.61
CA THR A 18 10.18 -0.87 14.11
C THR A 18 9.31 0.39 14.12
N GLY A 19 8.88 0.80 15.31
CA GLY A 19 7.98 1.94 15.51
C GLY A 19 7.10 1.72 16.73
N PHE A 20 6.36 2.75 17.13
CA PHE A 20 5.27 2.59 18.08
C PHE A 20 4.08 1.95 17.34
N ASP A 21 3.44 0.96 17.97
CA ASP A 21 2.29 0.18 17.49
C ASP A 21 2.43 -0.48 16.09
N ALA A 22 3.66 -0.54 15.57
CA ALA A 22 3.96 -1.30 14.35
C ALA A 22 3.66 -2.80 14.58
N LEU A 23 2.76 -3.36 13.75
CA LEU A 23 2.26 -4.75 13.84
C LEU A 23 1.54 -5.12 15.16
N ASP A 24 0.99 -4.17 15.91
CA ASP A 24 0.34 -4.46 17.21
C ASP A 24 -0.86 -5.43 17.11
N GLY A 25 -1.61 -5.39 16.01
CA GLY A 25 -2.75 -6.29 15.75
C GLY A 25 -2.40 -7.65 15.13
N ASN A 26 -1.12 -7.97 14.91
CA ASN A 26 -0.70 -9.18 14.18
C ASN A 26 -0.86 -10.48 14.95
N THR A 27 -1.91 -11.23 14.59
CA THR A 27 -2.20 -12.53 15.21
C THR A 27 -1.44 -13.69 14.54
N THR A 28 -1.65 -13.90 13.23
CA THR A 28 -1.14 -15.08 12.50
C THR A 28 -0.31 -14.73 11.25
N GLY A 29 -0.24 -13.45 10.86
CA GLY A 29 0.50 -13.00 9.68
C GLY A 29 2.01 -13.24 9.81
N ALA A 30 2.64 -13.69 8.74
CA ALA A 30 4.07 -14.00 8.67
C ALA A 30 4.79 -13.20 7.58
N ASN A 31 6.11 -13.03 7.73
CA ASN A 31 7.00 -12.35 6.77
C ASN A 31 6.63 -10.88 6.51
N ASN A 32 6.08 -10.17 7.50
CA ASN A 32 5.75 -8.76 7.38
C ASN A 32 6.92 -7.88 7.83
N THR A 33 7.16 -6.78 7.11
CA THR A 33 8.08 -5.72 7.53
C THR A 33 7.30 -4.43 7.73
N ALA A 34 7.31 -3.91 8.96
CA ALA A 34 6.64 -2.68 9.34
C ALA A 34 7.66 -1.72 9.99
N THR A 35 7.92 -0.59 9.34
CA THR A 35 8.86 0.43 9.83
C THR A 35 8.18 1.80 9.81
N GLY A 36 7.74 2.27 10.98
CA GLY A 36 6.99 3.52 11.13
C GLY A 36 6.04 3.45 12.33
N PHE A 37 5.57 4.61 12.78
CA PHE A 37 4.46 4.68 13.74
C PHE A 37 3.20 4.12 13.06
N ASP A 38 2.52 3.19 13.72
CA ASP A 38 1.28 2.52 13.29
C ASP A 38 1.36 1.81 11.92
N ALA A 39 2.56 1.48 11.45
CA ALA A 39 2.74 0.71 10.22
C ALA A 39 2.19 -0.71 10.43
N LEU A 40 1.25 -1.15 9.57
CA LEU A 40 0.56 -2.44 9.67
C LEU A 40 -0.13 -2.69 11.04
N GLU A 41 -0.56 -1.65 11.75
CA GLU A 41 -1.17 -1.78 13.09
C GLU A 41 -2.31 -2.81 13.11
N PHE A 42 -3.27 -2.75 12.19
CA PHE A 42 -4.44 -3.65 12.21
C PHE A 42 -4.29 -4.95 11.42
N ASN A 43 -3.07 -5.32 10.97
CA ASN A 43 -2.84 -6.56 10.25
C ASN A 43 -3.13 -7.76 11.13
N THR A 44 -4.17 -8.57 10.85
CA THR A 44 -4.52 -9.74 11.66
C THR A 44 -3.86 -11.03 11.16
N SER A 45 -3.96 -11.32 9.86
CA SER A 45 -3.52 -12.60 9.27
C SER A 45 -2.79 -12.45 7.92
N GLY A 46 -2.71 -11.24 7.39
CA GLY A 46 -2.01 -10.95 6.14
C GLY A 46 -0.51 -11.20 6.25
N GLY A 47 0.08 -11.80 5.21
CA GLY A 47 1.50 -12.11 5.17
C GLY A 47 2.23 -11.47 3.99
N ASN A 48 3.56 -11.44 4.07
CA ASN A 48 4.46 -10.90 3.05
C ASN A 48 4.15 -9.42 2.69
N ASN A 49 3.73 -8.61 3.66
CA ASN A 49 3.52 -7.17 3.46
C ASN A 49 4.78 -6.38 3.85
N THR A 50 5.07 -5.33 3.09
CA THR A 50 6.10 -4.33 3.44
C THR A 50 5.44 -2.97 3.60
N ALA A 51 5.57 -2.36 4.77
CA ALA A 51 5.02 -1.05 5.12
C ALA A 51 6.12 -0.17 5.71
N ASN A 52 6.46 0.91 5.01
CA ASN A 52 7.49 1.85 5.43
C ASN A 52 6.90 3.26 5.51
N SER A 53 7.19 3.96 6.62
CA SER A 53 6.67 5.27 7.04
C SER A 53 5.42 5.20 7.93
N PHE A 54 5.03 6.38 8.43
CA PHE A 54 3.88 6.60 9.30
C PHE A 54 2.58 6.13 8.64
N GLU A 55 1.85 5.26 9.34
CA GLU A 55 0.54 4.71 8.97
C GLU A 55 0.48 4.02 7.58
N ALA A 56 1.62 3.53 7.06
CA ALA A 56 1.62 2.70 5.86
C ALA A 56 0.88 1.37 6.13
N LEU A 57 -0.07 1.00 5.25
CA LEU A 57 -0.92 -0.20 5.41
C LEU A 57 -1.68 -0.30 6.75
N PHE A 58 -2.00 0.83 7.38
CA PHE A 58 -2.63 0.92 8.70
C PHE A 58 -3.85 -0.01 8.89
N SER A 59 -4.80 -0.01 7.94
CA SER A 59 -6.07 -0.75 8.04
C SER A 59 -6.04 -2.16 7.44
N ASN A 60 -4.86 -2.68 7.05
CA ASN A 60 -4.75 -4.01 6.44
C ASN A 60 -5.24 -5.07 7.42
N THR A 61 -6.19 -5.94 7.07
CA THR A 61 -6.70 -6.96 8.02
C THR A 61 -6.19 -8.35 7.66
N SER A 62 -6.46 -8.85 6.46
CA SER A 62 -6.04 -10.18 5.99
C SER A 62 -5.31 -10.16 4.66
N ALA A 63 -5.09 -8.98 4.08
CA ALA A 63 -4.49 -8.86 2.77
C ALA A 63 -2.99 -9.17 2.80
N SER A 64 -2.50 -9.81 1.75
CA SER A 64 -1.12 -10.28 1.63
C SER A 64 -0.44 -9.70 0.39
N ASN A 65 0.88 -9.72 0.40
CA ASN A 65 1.74 -9.32 -0.72
C ASN A 65 1.63 -7.83 -1.11
N ASN A 66 1.31 -6.94 -0.18
CA ASN A 66 1.28 -5.51 -0.45
C ASN A 66 2.62 -4.84 -0.12
N THR A 67 3.02 -3.87 -0.94
CA THR A 67 4.16 -2.99 -0.67
C THR A 67 3.67 -1.56 -0.59
N ALA A 68 3.87 -0.91 0.57
CA ALA A 68 3.54 0.47 0.84
C ALA A 68 4.79 1.21 1.33
N ASP A 69 5.25 2.18 0.55
CA ASP A 69 6.43 3.00 0.86
C ASP A 69 6.05 4.47 0.73
N GLY A 70 5.71 5.10 1.87
CA GLY A 70 5.24 6.47 1.93
C GLY A 70 4.29 6.73 3.09
N TYR A 71 4.20 7.99 3.52
CA TYR A 71 3.19 8.42 4.50
C TYR A 71 1.79 8.03 3.99
N GLN A 72 1.04 7.28 4.80
CA GLN A 72 -0.32 6.81 4.50
C GLN A 72 -0.49 6.03 3.18
N ALA A 73 0.60 5.48 2.63
CA ALA A 73 0.49 4.60 1.46
C ALA A 73 -0.37 3.36 1.81
N LEU A 74 -1.39 3.08 1.00
CA LEU A 74 -2.39 2.01 1.23
C LEU A 74 -3.10 2.05 2.59
N PHE A 75 -3.25 3.23 3.21
CA PHE A 75 -3.82 3.40 4.55
C PHE A 75 -5.15 2.66 4.79
N ASN A 76 -6.11 2.77 3.87
CA ASN A 76 -7.44 2.16 4.01
C ASN A 76 -7.55 0.74 3.42
N ASN A 77 -6.46 0.12 2.96
CA ASN A 77 -6.51 -1.21 2.35
C ASN A 77 -6.87 -2.24 3.40
N THR A 78 -7.94 -3.01 3.22
CA THR A 78 -8.38 -4.03 4.20
C THR A 78 -8.08 -5.44 3.71
N ILE A 79 -8.54 -5.78 2.50
CA ILE A 79 -8.43 -7.13 1.93
C ILE A 79 -7.78 -7.16 0.53
N GLY A 80 -7.48 -6.00 -0.06
CA GLY A 80 -6.84 -5.91 -1.37
C GLY A 80 -5.42 -6.48 -1.36
N VAL A 81 -5.11 -7.41 -2.26
CA VAL A 81 -3.83 -8.13 -2.30
C VAL A 81 -2.94 -7.64 -3.44
N SER A 82 -1.63 -7.88 -3.32
CA SER A 82 -0.67 -7.65 -4.41
C SER A 82 -0.61 -6.20 -4.93
N ASN A 83 -0.92 -5.21 -4.08
CA ASN A 83 -0.80 -3.79 -4.45
C ASN A 83 0.63 -3.27 -4.19
N THR A 84 1.10 -2.38 -5.05
CA THR A 84 2.35 -1.62 -4.85
C THR A 84 2.02 -0.14 -4.82
N ALA A 85 2.25 0.52 -3.69
CA ALA A 85 2.08 1.95 -3.50
C ALA A 85 3.41 2.57 -3.06
N ASN A 86 4.00 3.38 -3.94
CA ASN A 86 5.22 4.12 -3.64
C ASN A 86 4.95 5.63 -3.77
N GLY A 87 4.96 6.33 -2.63
CA GLY A 87 4.66 7.76 -2.55
C GLY A 87 3.70 8.08 -1.40
N VAL A 88 3.75 9.33 -0.95
CA VAL A 88 2.81 9.88 0.03
C VAL A 88 1.39 9.80 -0.54
N ASP A 89 0.47 9.24 0.25
CA ASP A 89 -0.95 9.01 -0.08
C ASP A 89 -1.20 8.12 -1.31
N ALA A 90 -0.21 7.35 -1.76
CA ALA A 90 -0.39 6.42 -2.87
C ALA A 90 -1.40 5.31 -2.48
N LEU A 91 -2.45 5.13 -3.28
CA LEU A 91 -3.58 4.23 -3.01
C LEU A 91 -4.24 4.41 -1.63
N VAL A 92 -4.17 5.59 -1.02
CA VAL A 92 -4.65 5.83 0.35
C VAL A 92 -6.11 5.41 0.57
N ASN A 93 -6.97 5.52 -0.46
CA ASN A 93 -8.40 5.18 -0.39
C ASN A 93 -8.74 3.78 -0.93
N ASN A 94 -7.75 2.98 -1.36
CA ASN A 94 -8.01 1.62 -1.81
C ASN A 94 -8.43 0.77 -0.62
N THR A 95 -9.57 0.08 -0.69
CA THR A 95 -10.09 -0.77 0.37
C THR A 95 -10.00 -2.24 0.00
N THR A 96 -10.48 -2.62 -1.19
CA THR A 96 -10.56 -4.03 -1.63
C THR A 96 -9.91 -4.30 -2.98
N GLY A 97 -9.50 -3.25 -3.71
CA GLY A 97 -8.83 -3.38 -5.00
C GLY A 97 -7.52 -4.14 -4.88
N SER A 98 -7.24 -5.01 -5.84
CA SER A 98 -6.04 -5.86 -5.86
C SER A 98 -5.20 -5.62 -7.10
N SER A 99 -3.92 -5.97 -7.03
CA SER A 99 -2.98 -5.89 -8.16
C SER A 99 -2.86 -4.49 -8.77
N ASN A 100 -3.01 -3.43 -7.97
CA ASN A 100 -2.80 -2.06 -8.43
C ASN A 100 -1.35 -1.62 -8.19
N ILE A 101 -0.81 -0.84 -9.13
CA ILE A 101 0.49 -0.17 -9.01
C ILE A 101 0.23 1.34 -8.98
N ALA A 102 0.64 2.01 -7.91
CA ALA A 102 0.61 3.45 -7.80
C ALA A 102 1.99 4.01 -7.47
N MET A 103 2.48 4.93 -8.30
CA MET A 103 3.79 5.54 -8.12
C MET A 103 3.71 7.07 -8.17
N GLY A 104 4.14 7.71 -7.09
CA GLY A 104 4.17 9.16 -6.91
C GLY A 104 3.18 9.70 -5.88
N PHE A 105 3.32 10.99 -5.56
CA PHE A 105 2.44 11.72 -4.64
C PHE A 105 0.97 11.62 -5.05
N SER A 106 0.14 11.11 -4.16
CA SER A 106 -1.31 10.86 -4.33
C SER A 106 -1.67 10.01 -5.56
N ALA A 107 -0.75 9.16 -6.02
CA ALA A 107 -1.02 8.26 -7.13
C ALA A 107 -2.12 7.25 -6.77
N GLY A 108 -3.10 7.06 -7.64
CA GLY A 108 -4.24 6.16 -7.41
C GLY A 108 -5.13 6.55 -6.21
N THR A 109 -5.04 7.78 -5.67
CA THR A 109 -5.81 8.21 -4.49
C THR A 109 -7.35 8.11 -4.67
N ASN A 110 -7.86 8.05 -5.89
CA ASN A 110 -9.29 7.89 -6.17
C ASN A 110 -9.71 6.42 -6.32
N LEU A 111 -8.76 5.47 -6.40
CA LEU A 111 -9.09 4.05 -6.48
C LEU A 111 -9.59 3.56 -5.12
N THR A 112 -10.76 2.93 -5.12
CA THR A 112 -11.41 2.40 -3.91
C THR A 112 -11.50 0.87 -3.95
N THR A 113 -12.14 0.31 -4.98
CA THR A 113 -12.36 -1.15 -5.12
C THR A 113 -11.80 -1.72 -6.44
N GLY A 114 -11.30 -0.83 -7.29
CA GLY A 114 -10.77 -1.13 -8.60
C GLY A 114 -9.51 -2.01 -8.57
N SER A 115 -9.36 -2.92 -9.53
CA SER A 115 -8.21 -3.84 -9.57
C SER A 115 -7.44 -3.77 -10.90
N ASN A 116 -6.18 -4.22 -10.88
CA ASN A 116 -5.30 -4.27 -12.06
C ASN A 116 -5.06 -2.90 -12.71
N ASN A 117 -4.99 -1.82 -11.94
CA ASN A 117 -4.68 -0.49 -12.45
C ASN A 117 -3.20 -0.16 -12.28
N ILE A 118 -2.67 0.67 -13.18
CA ILE A 118 -1.34 1.27 -13.07
C ILE A 118 -1.51 2.79 -13.12
N ASP A 119 -1.32 3.48 -12.00
CA ASP A 119 -1.41 4.93 -11.89
C ASP A 119 -0.03 5.51 -11.53
N ILE A 120 0.61 6.22 -12.47
CA ILE A 120 1.93 6.84 -12.27
C ILE A 120 1.76 8.36 -12.33
N GLY A 121 1.91 9.04 -11.19
CA GLY A 121 1.67 10.48 -11.07
C GLY A 121 0.25 10.89 -11.46
N ASN A 122 -0.71 9.96 -11.35
CA ASN A 122 -2.12 10.15 -11.67
C ASN A 122 -2.98 9.73 -10.47
N ALA A 123 -4.05 10.48 -10.18
CA ALA A 123 -4.94 10.18 -9.06
C ALA A 123 -5.82 8.93 -9.25
N GLY A 124 -5.91 8.37 -10.46
CA GLY A 124 -6.88 7.31 -10.79
C GLY A 124 -8.31 7.85 -10.92
N VAL A 125 -9.27 6.96 -11.23
CA VAL A 125 -10.71 7.25 -11.18
C VAL A 125 -11.41 6.16 -10.37
N ALA A 126 -12.38 6.54 -9.55
CA ALA A 126 -13.08 5.61 -8.67
C ALA A 126 -13.71 4.45 -9.45
N GLY A 127 -13.49 3.23 -8.96
CA GLY A 127 -14.05 1.99 -9.51
C GLY A 127 -13.37 1.48 -10.79
N ASP A 128 -12.34 2.12 -11.31
CA ASP A 128 -11.65 1.61 -12.50
C ASP A 128 -11.08 0.22 -12.29
N SER A 129 -11.04 -0.57 -13.35
CA SER A 129 -10.22 -1.76 -13.39
C SER A 129 -9.55 -1.90 -14.74
N ASN A 130 -8.37 -2.51 -14.76
CA ASN A 130 -7.59 -2.78 -15.97
C ASN A 130 -7.23 -1.50 -16.74
N LYS A 131 -6.88 -0.41 -16.03
CA LYS A 131 -6.50 0.88 -16.64
C LYS A 131 -5.03 1.22 -16.37
N ILE A 132 -4.40 1.85 -17.35
CA ILE A 132 -3.10 2.49 -17.19
C ILE A 132 -3.31 4.01 -17.31
N ARG A 133 -2.85 4.76 -16.31
CA ARG A 133 -2.78 6.23 -16.36
C ARG A 133 -1.40 6.71 -15.97
N ILE A 134 -0.86 7.59 -16.81
CA ILE A 134 0.46 8.17 -16.59
C ILE A 134 0.33 9.69 -16.72
N GLY A 135 0.75 10.39 -15.67
CA GLY A 135 0.74 11.84 -15.59
C GLY A 135 -0.58 12.45 -15.12
N LYS A 136 -0.53 13.75 -14.83
CA LYS A 136 -1.65 14.55 -14.32
C LYS A 136 -2.26 15.37 -15.45
N LYS A 137 -3.59 15.31 -15.60
CA LYS A 137 -4.34 16.09 -16.60
C LYS A 137 -3.92 17.56 -16.55
N GLY A 138 -3.50 18.11 -17.69
CA GLY A 138 -3.09 19.51 -17.85
C GLY A 138 -1.62 19.81 -17.50
N THR A 139 -0.87 18.86 -16.91
CA THR A 139 0.56 19.05 -16.58
C THR A 139 1.45 18.59 -17.73
N GLN A 140 1.40 17.29 -18.06
CA GLN A 140 2.09 16.76 -19.23
C GLN A 140 1.30 17.15 -20.50
N LYS A 141 1.93 17.95 -21.38
CA LYS A 141 1.33 18.39 -22.66
C LYS A 141 1.79 17.56 -23.85
N ASN A 142 2.89 16.85 -23.70
CA ASN A 142 3.48 16.01 -24.73
C ASN A 142 3.72 14.61 -24.14
N THR A 143 3.49 13.59 -24.96
CA THR A 143 3.75 12.19 -24.62
C THR A 143 4.65 11.60 -25.70
N PHE A 144 5.79 11.04 -25.30
CA PHE A 144 6.69 10.31 -26.18
C PHE A 144 6.68 8.84 -25.79
N ILE A 145 6.29 7.98 -26.72
CA ILE A 145 6.34 6.54 -26.55
C ILE A 145 7.03 5.95 -27.77
N ALA A 146 8.12 5.23 -27.54
CA ALA A 146 8.91 4.60 -28.58
C ALA A 146 8.95 3.09 -28.37
N GLY A 147 9.26 2.35 -29.45
CA GLY A 147 9.48 0.91 -29.38
C GLY A 147 8.23 0.05 -29.15
N ILE A 148 7.02 0.60 -29.33
CA ILE A 148 5.80 -0.23 -29.38
C ILE A 148 5.75 -0.89 -30.76
N ASN A 149 5.83 -2.21 -30.78
CA ASN A 149 5.54 -3.06 -31.94
C ASN A 149 4.54 -4.12 -31.48
N GLY A 150 3.44 -4.30 -32.21
CA GLY A 150 2.33 -5.17 -31.85
C GLY A 150 1.46 -5.50 -33.04
#